data_AF-A0A7K0PI20-F1
#
_entry.id   AF-A0A7K0PI20-F1
#
_cell.length_a   1.000
_cell.length_b   1.000
_cell.length_c   1.000
_cell.angle_alpha   90.00
_cell.angle_beta   90.00
_cell.angle_gamma   90.00
#
_symmetry.space_group_name_H-M   'P 1'
#
loop_
_entity.id
_entity.type
_entity.pdbx_description
1 polymer ?
#
loop_
_entity_poly.entity_id
_entity_poly.type
_entity_poly.pdbx_seq_one_letter_code
_entity_poly.pdbx_strand_id
1 'polypeptide(L)'
;MATTESTAGATSLTSPASRTLLKDVARAMFPHPSFPDAPYEHAVGTILAAAEADVRLRAQLEQGLRDVDVVGGAPFAELDDAARLDVLRSIEGTAFFEHVRTRLVTGLYDQAPVWDLLGYQGPCPDGDGYLKRGFADLDWLPDPQVEDPHRDEIVR
;
A
#
# COMPACT_ATOMS: atom_id res chain seq x y z
N MET A 1 -39.21 -25.34 -7.65
CA MET A 1 -37.76 -25.47 -7.91
C MET A 1 -37.32 -24.21 -8.61
N ALA A 2 -36.75 -23.26 -7.87
CA ALA A 2 -36.26 -22.00 -8.44
C ALA A 2 -34.82 -22.23 -8.89
N THR A 3 -34.59 -22.11 -10.19
CA THR A 3 -33.27 -22.11 -10.81
C THR A 3 -32.57 -20.81 -10.42
N THR A 4 -31.52 -20.88 -9.59
CA THR A 4 -30.63 -19.74 -9.37
C THR A 4 -29.64 -19.68 -10.51
N GLU A 5 -29.89 -18.77 -11.46
CA GLU A 5 -28.93 -18.34 -12.47
C GLU A 5 -27.74 -17.65 -11.77
N SER A 6 -26.55 -18.24 -11.90
CA SER A 6 -25.30 -17.61 -11.49
C SER A 6 -24.92 -16.56 -12.52
N THR A 7 -25.29 -15.31 -12.28
CA THR A 7 -24.82 -14.18 -13.06
C THR A 7 -23.39 -13.87 -12.64
N ALA A 8 -22.42 -14.54 -13.26
CA ALA A 8 -21.05 -14.05 -13.33
C ALA A 8 -21.05 -12.78 -14.22
N GLY A 9 -21.49 -11.66 -13.65
CA GLY A 9 -21.46 -10.36 -14.30
C GLY A 9 -20.01 -9.97 -14.56
N ALA A 10 -19.70 -9.49 -15.76
CA ALA A 10 -18.38 -8.99 -16.09
C ALA A 10 -18.00 -7.86 -15.12
N THR A 11 -17.04 -8.12 -14.23
CA THR A 11 -16.48 -7.10 -13.33
C THR A 11 -15.82 -6.03 -14.17
N SER A 12 -16.46 -4.87 -14.29
CA SER A 12 -15.86 -3.71 -14.95
C SER A 12 -14.95 -2.97 -13.97
N LEU A 13 -13.64 -2.95 -14.25
CA LEU A 13 -12.65 -2.24 -13.42
C LEU A 13 -12.94 -0.75 -13.27
N THR A 14 -13.67 -0.15 -14.21
CA THR A 14 -14.00 1.28 -14.14
C THR A 14 -15.16 1.58 -13.20
N SER A 15 -15.89 0.56 -12.75
CA SER A 15 -17.06 0.71 -11.87
C SER A 15 -16.68 1.24 -10.48
N PRO A 16 -17.53 2.07 -9.84
CA PRO A 16 -17.29 2.52 -8.47
C PRO A 16 -17.06 1.36 -7.49
N ALA A 17 -17.80 0.26 -7.66
CA ALA A 17 -17.66 -0.93 -6.81
C ALA A 17 -16.27 -1.57 -6.91
N SER A 18 -15.72 -1.73 -8.11
CA SER A 18 -14.36 -2.27 -8.29
C SER A 18 -13.29 -1.36 -7.70
N ARG A 19 -13.47 -0.03 -7.76
CA ARG A 19 -12.54 0.92 -7.12
C ARG A 19 -12.58 0.80 -5.60
N THR A 20 -13.77 0.73 -5.02
CA THR A 20 -13.94 0.54 -3.57
C THR A 20 -13.33 -0.78 -3.12
N LEU A 21 -13.62 -1.88 -3.81
CA LEU A 21 -13.05 -3.19 -3.51
C LEU A 21 -11.51 -3.17 -3.59
N LEU A 22 -10.94 -2.55 -4.64
CA LEU A 22 -9.49 -2.45 -4.76
C LEU A 22 -8.87 -1.56 -3.67
N LYS A 23 -9.58 -0.52 -3.20
CA LYS A 23 -9.17 0.27 -2.02
C LYS A 23 -9.18 -0.57 -0.75
N ASP A 24 -10.20 -1.39 -0.54
CA ASP A 24 -10.31 -2.26 0.64
C ASP A 24 -9.19 -3.31 0.63
N VAL A 25 -8.91 -3.91 -0.53
CA VAL A 25 -7.76 -4.80 -0.74
C VAL A 25 -6.45 -4.06 -0.42
N ALA A 26 -6.27 -2.84 -0.90
CA ALA A 26 -5.07 -2.05 -0.63
C ALA A 26 -4.87 -1.76 0.87
N ARG A 27 -5.95 -1.43 1.58
CA ARG A 27 -5.93 -1.21 3.05
C ARG A 27 -5.65 -2.50 3.82
N ALA A 28 -6.13 -3.64 3.34
CA ALA A 28 -5.81 -4.94 3.94
C ALA A 28 -4.35 -5.36 3.69
N MET A 29 -3.78 -5.04 2.53
CA MET A 29 -2.37 -5.34 2.21
C MET A 29 -1.38 -4.43 2.96
N PHE A 30 -1.73 -3.15 3.14
CA PHE A 30 -0.92 -2.16 3.84
C PHE A 30 -1.75 -1.46 4.92
N PRO A 31 -1.95 -2.08 6.09
CA PRO A 31 -2.84 -1.54 7.10
C PRO A 31 -2.21 -0.35 7.84
N HIS A 32 -2.66 0.86 7.52
CA HIS A 32 -2.33 2.09 8.26
C HIS A 32 -3.59 2.73 8.85
N PRO A 33 -3.90 2.50 10.16
CA PRO A 33 -5.09 3.04 10.81
C PRO A 33 -5.15 4.57 10.85
N SER A 34 -3.99 5.24 10.89
CA SER A 34 -3.87 6.70 10.93
C SER A 34 -3.97 7.36 9.55
N PHE A 35 -3.89 6.60 8.46
CA PHE A 35 -3.87 7.17 7.12
C PHE A 35 -5.28 7.50 6.65
N PRO A 36 -5.52 8.72 6.12
CA PRO A 36 -6.78 9.06 5.47
C PRO A 36 -6.99 8.22 4.21
N ASP A 37 -8.19 8.28 3.63
CA ASP A 37 -8.53 7.53 2.41
C ASP A 37 -7.81 8.05 1.16
N ALA A 38 -7.53 9.36 1.09
CA ALA A 38 -7.04 10.02 -0.13
C ALA A 38 -5.74 9.39 -0.71
N PRO A 39 -4.71 9.04 0.09
CA PRO A 39 -3.54 8.34 -0.45
C PRO A 39 -3.84 6.98 -1.06
N TYR A 40 -4.77 6.21 -0.50
CA TYR A 40 -5.19 4.92 -1.05
C TYR A 40 -5.98 5.12 -2.34
N GLU A 41 -6.88 6.10 -2.37
CA GLU A 41 -7.66 6.43 -3.58
C GLU A 41 -6.76 6.88 -4.72
N HIS A 42 -5.73 7.67 -4.43
CA HIS A 42 -4.70 8.03 -5.39
C HIS A 42 -3.96 6.80 -5.91
N ALA A 43 -3.44 5.94 -5.01
CA ALA A 43 -2.72 4.73 -5.38
C ALA A 43 -3.59 3.79 -6.25
N VAL A 44 -4.84 3.56 -5.86
CA VAL A 44 -5.83 2.80 -6.65
C VAL A 44 -6.04 3.44 -8.03
N GLY A 45 -6.15 4.76 -8.10
CA GLY A 45 -6.24 5.50 -9.36
C GLY A 45 -5.07 5.23 -10.29
N THR A 46 -3.83 5.19 -9.78
CA THR A 46 -2.65 4.86 -10.61
C THR A 46 -2.66 3.43 -11.13
N ILE A 47 -3.15 2.47 -10.34
CA ILE A 47 -3.29 1.07 -10.76
C ILE A 47 -4.30 0.95 -11.90
N LEU A 48 -5.44 1.63 -11.77
CA LEU A 48 -6.49 1.63 -12.79
C LEU A 48 -6.04 2.31 -14.08
N ALA A 49 -5.34 3.44 -13.98
CA ALA A 49 -4.76 4.10 -15.15
C ALA A 49 -3.74 3.20 -15.88
N ALA A 50 -2.91 2.47 -15.13
CA ALA A 50 -2.01 1.48 -15.73
C ALA A 50 -2.78 0.34 -16.42
N ALA A 51 -3.91 -0.09 -15.85
CA ALA A 51 -4.77 -1.12 -16.42
C ALA A 51 -5.48 -0.67 -17.71
N GLU A 52 -5.78 0.62 -17.85
CA GLU A 52 -6.32 1.17 -19.10
C GLU A 52 -5.29 1.10 -20.24
N ALA A 53 -4.01 1.23 -19.92
CA ALA A 53 -2.91 1.17 -20.89
C ALA A 53 -2.43 -0.26 -21.23
N ASP A 54 -2.79 -1.27 -20.42
CA ASP A 54 -2.31 -2.65 -20.56
C ASP A 54 -3.46 -3.66 -20.42
N VAL A 55 -3.84 -4.28 -21.55
CA VAL A 55 -4.91 -5.28 -21.62
C VAL A 55 -4.64 -6.51 -20.75
N ARG A 56 -3.39 -6.95 -20.64
CA ARG A 56 -3.03 -8.11 -19.80
C ARG A 56 -3.20 -7.76 -18.33
N LEU A 57 -2.72 -6.60 -17.92
CA LEU A 57 -2.90 -6.12 -16.54
C LEU A 57 -4.39 -5.96 -16.22
N ARG A 58 -5.17 -5.38 -17.14
CA ARG A 58 -6.62 -5.24 -17.00
C ARG A 58 -7.30 -6.58 -16.74
N ALA A 59 -7.02 -7.59 -17.56
CA ALA A 59 -7.58 -8.92 -17.39
C ALA A 59 -7.16 -9.57 -16.06
N GLN A 60 -5.91 -9.38 -15.63
CA GLN A 60 -5.42 -9.89 -14.34
C GLN A 60 -6.11 -9.23 -13.14
N LEU A 61 -6.36 -7.92 -13.20
CA LEU A 61 -7.07 -7.19 -12.16
C LEU A 61 -8.56 -7.54 -12.10
N GLU A 62 -9.23 -7.63 -13.25
CA GLU A 62 -10.64 -8.06 -13.32
C GLU A 62 -10.82 -9.47 -12.75
N GLN A 63 -9.91 -10.39 -13.08
CA GLN A 63 -9.95 -11.74 -12.55
C GLN A 63 -9.65 -11.79 -11.05
N GLY A 64 -8.58 -11.13 -10.61
CA GLY A 64 -8.19 -11.15 -9.20
C GLY A 64 -9.25 -10.53 -8.29
N LEU A 65 -9.92 -9.45 -8.71
CA LEU A 65 -11.02 -8.87 -7.93
C LEU A 65 -12.21 -9.82 -7.80
N ARG A 66 -12.50 -10.64 -8.81
CA ARG A 66 -13.52 -11.70 -8.68
C ARG A 66 -13.06 -12.80 -7.72
N ASP A 67 -11.81 -13.21 -7.84
CA ASP A 67 -11.27 -14.30 -7.03
C ASP A 67 -11.26 -13.94 -5.54
N VAL A 68 -10.98 -12.68 -5.20
CA VAL A 68 -11.01 -12.16 -3.82
C VAL A 68 -12.36 -12.40 -3.14
N ASP A 69 -13.49 -12.08 -3.80
CA ASP A 69 -14.83 -12.30 -3.24
C ASP A 69 -15.20 -13.80 -3.19
N VAL A 70 -14.79 -14.58 -4.20
CA VAL A 70 -15.10 -16.01 -4.26
C VAL A 70 -14.37 -16.79 -3.16
N VAL A 71 -13.08 -16.50 -2.96
CA VAL A 71 -12.25 -17.14 -1.95
C VAL A 71 -12.73 -16.82 -0.54
N GLY A 72 -13.16 -15.57 -0.30
CA GLY A 72 -13.67 -15.14 1.00
C GLY A 72 -15.01 -15.77 1.40
N GLY A 73 -15.75 -16.35 0.45
CA GLY A 73 -17.08 -16.93 0.68
C GLY A 73 -18.18 -15.91 1.00
N ALA A 74 -17.83 -14.63 1.07
CA ALA A 74 -18.67 -13.46 1.25
C ALA A 74 -17.99 -12.25 0.60
N PRO A 75 -18.72 -11.14 0.33
CA PRO A 75 -18.09 -9.93 -0.19
C PRO A 75 -16.92 -9.48 0.69
N PHE A 76 -15.76 -9.19 0.10
CA PHE A 76 -14.54 -8.86 0.85
C PHE A 76 -14.73 -7.65 1.78
N ALA A 77 -15.59 -6.71 1.40
CA ALA A 77 -15.96 -5.55 2.19
C ALA A 77 -16.65 -5.92 3.52
N GLU A 78 -17.33 -7.07 3.58
CA GLU A 78 -18.06 -7.55 4.75
C GLU A 78 -17.20 -8.46 5.66
N LEU A 79 -16.01 -8.86 5.21
CA LEU A 79 -15.08 -9.67 5.99
C LEU A 79 -14.40 -8.84 7.09
N ASP A 80 -14.13 -9.47 8.23
CA ASP A 80 -13.27 -8.91 9.26
C ASP A 80 -11.78 -8.95 8.86
N ASP A 81 -10.92 -8.28 9.62
CA ASP A 81 -9.50 -8.15 9.28
C ASP A 81 -8.77 -9.50 9.22
N ALA A 82 -9.18 -10.48 10.04
CA ALA A 82 -8.58 -11.81 10.05
C ALA A 82 -8.96 -12.59 8.78
N ALA A 83 -10.23 -12.57 8.40
CA ALA A 83 -10.71 -13.21 7.18
C ALA A 83 -10.14 -12.53 5.92
N ARG A 84 -10.02 -11.20 5.90
CA ARG A 84 -9.36 -10.46 4.81
C ARG A 84 -7.89 -10.89 4.66
N LEU A 85 -7.16 -11.03 5.77
CA LEU A 85 -5.78 -11.50 5.76
C LEU A 85 -5.67 -12.92 5.22
N ASP A 86 -6.57 -13.82 5.59
CA ASP A 86 -6.57 -15.20 5.09
C ASP A 86 -6.89 -15.28 3.60
N VAL A 87 -7.80 -14.44 3.10
CA VAL A 87 -8.02 -14.28 1.64
C VAL A 87 -6.72 -13.81 0.97
N LEU A 88 -6.07 -12.77 1.47
CA LEU A 88 -4.82 -12.25 0.90
C LEU A 88 -3.70 -13.30 0.88
N ARG A 89 -3.54 -14.07 1.95
CA ARG A 89 -2.57 -15.18 2.03
C ARG A 89 -2.84 -16.25 0.98
N SER A 90 -4.09 -16.61 0.77
CA SER A 90 -4.44 -17.65 -0.20
C SER A 90 -4.14 -17.23 -1.66
N ILE A 91 -4.10 -15.93 -1.94
CA ILE A 91 -3.83 -15.39 -3.28
C ILE A 91 -2.42 -14.79 -3.41
N GLU A 92 -1.56 -14.88 -2.40
CA GLU A 92 -0.25 -14.20 -2.37
C GLU A 92 0.68 -14.62 -3.52
N GLY A 93 0.59 -15.89 -3.95
CA GLY A 93 1.36 -16.41 -5.08
C GLY A 93 0.80 -16.05 -6.46
N THR A 94 -0.29 -15.29 -6.54
CA THR A 94 -0.92 -14.93 -7.81
C THR A 94 -0.25 -13.73 -8.45
N ALA A 95 -0.27 -13.67 -9.79
CA ALA A 95 0.18 -12.48 -10.50
C ALA A 95 -0.64 -11.23 -10.13
N PHE A 96 -1.92 -11.38 -9.81
CA PHE A 96 -2.76 -10.27 -9.35
C PHE A 96 -2.18 -9.64 -8.08
N PHE A 97 -1.93 -10.44 -7.05
CA PHE A 97 -1.43 -9.98 -5.77
C PHE A 97 -0.10 -9.24 -5.92
N GLU A 98 0.87 -9.83 -6.62
CA GLU A 98 2.19 -9.22 -6.80
C GLU A 98 2.13 -7.90 -7.60
N HIS A 99 1.26 -7.83 -8.62
CA HIS A 99 1.08 -6.60 -9.40
C HIS A 99 0.43 -5.47 -8.60
N VAL A 100 -0.57 -5.78 -7.78
CA VAL A 100 -1.22 -4.80 -6.89
C VAL A 100 -0.22 -4.37 -5.82
N ARG A 101 0.43 -5.32 -5.14
CA ARG A 101 1.43 -5.06 -4.11
C ARG A 101 2.53 -4.12 -4.58
N THR A 102 3.18 -4.46 -5.70
CA THR A 102 4.32 -3.69 -6.22
C THR A 102 3.92 -2.26 -6.56
N ARG A 103 2.74 -2.07 -7.16
CA ARG A 103 2.22 -0.73 -7.49
C ARG A 103 1.76 0.05 -6.27
N LEU A 104 1.22 -0.61 -5.25
CA LEU A 104 0.85 0.05 -4.01
C LEU A 104 2.07 0.53 -3.24
N VAL A 105 3.18 -0.20 -3.23
CA VAL A 105 4.41 0.26 -2.55
C VAL A 105 4.84 1.62 -3.08
N THR A 106 4.96 1.79 -4.39
CA THR A 106 5.33 3.08 -4.96
C THR A 106 4.17 4.06 -4.94
N GLY A 107 2.98 3.63 -5.37
CA GLY A 107 1.81 4.49 -5.50
C GLY A 107 1.31 5.06 -4.18
N LEU A 108 1.47 4.36 -3.05
CA LEU A 108 1.07 4.82 -1.71
C LEU A 108 2.16 5.65 -1.04
N TYR A 109 3.40 5.14 -0.98
CA TYR A 109 4.45 5.78 -0.17
C TYR A 109 5.20 6.90 -0.89
N ASP A 110 5.14 6.99 -2.22
CA ASP A 110 5.74 8.09 -3.00
C ASP A 110 4.76 9.26 -3.15
N GLN A 111 4.23 9.75 -2.03
CA GLN A 111 3.28 10.86 -1.98
C GLN A 111 3.65 11.82 -0.85
N ALA A 112 3.77 13.11 -1.15
CA ALA A 112 4.10 14.13 -0.13
C ALA A 112 3.16 14.13 1.09
N PRO A 113 1.82 14.01 0.94
CA PRO A 113 0.93 13.90 2.10
C PRO A 113 1.19 12.67 2.99
N VAL A 114 1.71 11.59 2.41
CA VAL A 114 2.06 10.37 3.17
C VAL A 114 3.37 10.55 3.91
N TRP A 115 4.31 11.30 3.35
CA TRP A 115 5.57 11.61 4.01
C TRP A 115 5.35 12.36 5.32
N ASP A 116 4.45 13.34 5.33
CA ASP A 116 4.08 14.07 6.54
C ASP A 116 3.50 13.14 7.62
N LEU A 117 2.66 12.18 7.23
CA LEU A 117 2.08 11.18 8.15
C LEU A 117 3.12 10.22 8.73
N LEU A 118 4.19 9.95 7.98
CA LEU A 118 5.30 9.08 8.38
C LEU A 118 6.44 9.85 9.08
N GLY A 119 6.37 11.17 9.16
CA GLY A 119 7.47 12.02 9.64
C GLY A 119 8.66 12.05 8.68
N TYR A 120 8.50 11.59 7.44
CA TYR A 120 9.53 11.68 6.43
C TYR A 120 9.61 13.11 5.88
N GLN A 121 10.78 13.74 5.99
CA GLN A 121 10.99 15.12 5.57
C GLN A 121 11.07 15.28 4.03
N GLY A 122 10.82 14.22 3.27
CA GLY A 122 10.90 14.22 1.81
C GLY A 122 12.33 14.06 1.27
N PRO A 123 12.48 14.07 -0.06
CA PRO A 123 13.79 14.05 -0.71
C PRO A 123 14.57 15.32 -0.34
N CYS A 124 15.90 15.20 -0.24
CA CYS A 124 16.79 16.33 0.00
C CYS A 124 17.46 16.76 -1.31
N PRO A 125 17.06 17.88 -1.93
CA PRO A 125 17.66 18.34 -3.18
C PRO A 125 18.91 19.22 -2.98
N ASP A 126 19.14 19.76 -1.76
CA ASP A 126 20.11 20.84 -1.52
C ASP A 126 21.17 20.52 -0.43
N GLY A 127 22.34 21.12 -0.61
CA GLY A 127 23.66 20.65 -0.15
C GLY A 127 23.90 20.40 1.35
N ASP A 128 23.05 20.87 2.26
CA ASP A 128 23.20 20.56 3.69
C ASP A 128 22.59 19.19 4.06
N GLY A 129 21.94 18.49 3.12
CA GLY A 129 21.44 17.13 3.35
C GLY A 129 20.35 17.08 4.43
N TYR A 130 20.35 16.02 5.24
CA TYR A 130 19.45 15.88 6.41
C TYR A 130 19.97 16.59 7.66
N LEU A 131 21.11 17.30 7.58
CA LEU A 131 21.81 17.89 8.73
C LEU A 131 20.94 18.91 9.50
N LYS A 132 19.99 19.57 8.83
CA LYS A 132 18.98 20.47 9.42
C LYS A 132 17.54 19.96 9.25
N ARG A 133 17.35 18.68 8.92
CA ARG A 133 16.04 18.09 8.57
C ARG A 133 15.87 16.70 9.20
N GLY A 134 15.83 16.60 10.53
CA GLY A 134 15.48 15.35 11.20
C GLY A 134 16.64 14.40 11.52
N PHE A 135 17.87 14.62 11.03
CA PHE A 135 19.00 13.73 11.35
C PHE A 135 19.31 13.69 12.86
N ALA A 136 19.16 14.81 13.55
CA ALA A 136 19.42 14.95 14.98
C ALA A 136 18.16 14.92 15.85
N ASP A 137 16.98 14.70 15.26
CA ASP A 137 15.69 14.68 15.98
C ASP A 137 15.44 13.26 16.54
N LEU A 138 16.44 12.70 17.24
CA LEU A 138 16.40 11.34 17.78
C LEU A 138 16.00 11.37 19.25
N ASP A 139 14.73 11.11 19.54
CA ASP A 139 14.21 11.11 20.92
C ASP A 139 14.72 9.93 21.78
N TRP A 140 15.38 8.95 21.14
CA TRP A 140 15.78 7.68 21.74
C TRP A 140 17.29 7.61 22.05
N LEU A 141 18.08 8.55 21.54
CA LEU A 141 19.52 8.63 21.83
C LEU A 141 19.75 9.72 22.89
N PRO A 142 20.56 9.48 23.93
CA PRO A 142 20.99 10.56 24.81
C PRO A 142 21.72 11.64 24.02
N ASP A 143 21.73 12.88 24.54
CA ASP A 143 22.42 14.00 23.92
C ASP A 143 23.85 13.59 23.52
N PRO A 144 24.25 13.84 22.26
CA PRO A 144 25.55 13.43 21.78
C PRO A 144 26.64 14.06 22.64
N GLN A 145 27.58 13.25 23.10
CA GLN A 145 28.72 13.77 23.86
C GLN A 145 29.58 14.62 22.93
N VAL A 146 29.76 15.90 23.28
CA VAL A 146 30.48 16.89 22.47
C VAL A 146 31.97 16.58 22.37
N GLU A 147 32.50 15.85 23.36
CA GLU A 147 33.88 15.40 23.41
C GLU A 147 33.92 13.87 23.53
N ASP A 148 34.74 13.23 22.71
CA ASP A 148 35.07 11.82 22.84
C ASP A 148 36.14 11.66 23.94
N PRO A 149 35.81 11.07 25.10
CA PRO A 149 36.75 10.91 26.21
C PRO A 149 37.94 10.00 25.89
N HIS A 150 37.88 9.24 24.78
CA HIS A 150 38.96 8.36 24.32
C HIS A 150 39.78 8.94 23.17
N ARG A 151 39.53 10.19 22.76
CA ARG A 151 40.27 10.87 21.67
C ARG A 151 41.79 10.80 21.85
N ASP A 152 42.27 10.91 23.09
CA ASP A 152 43.70 10.91 23.42
C ASP A 152 44.31 9.50 23.50
N GLU A 153 43.51 8.44 23.51
CA GLU A 153 43.99 7.05 23.51
C GLU A 153 44.21 6.50 22.09
N ILE A 154 43.57 7.08 21.08
CA ILE A 154 43.61 6.61 19.68
C ILE A 154 44.85 7.13 18.94
N VAL A 155 45.46 8.23 19.41
CA VAL A 155 46.70 8.79 18.86
C VAL A 155 47.90 8.24 19.64
N ARG A 156 48.28 6.98 19.37
CA ARG A 156 49.58 6.40 19.75
C ARG A 156 50.19 5.61 18.61
#